data_AF-A0AA86MZB1-F1
#
_entry.id   AF-A0AA86MZB1-F1
#
_cell.length_a   1.000
_cell.length_b   1.000
_cell.length_c   1.000
_cell.angle_alpha   90.00
_cell.angle_beta   90.00
_cell.angle_gamma   90.00
#
_symmetry.space_group_name_H-M   'P 1'
#
loop_
_entity.id
_entity.type
_entity.pdbx_description
1 polymer ?
#
loop_
_entity_poly.entity_id
_entity_poly.type
_entity_poly.pdbx_seq_one_letter_code
_entity_poly.pdbx_strand_id
1 'polypeptide(L)'
;MCWPAISPDFPSHARLTSLCPVDKVPFGTSFQSLQQYKPAMRYRIPEDVVFREVGGEAVLLNLATGTYFGLDGVGTEIWNLLAREGTIDGVTNALLAGYDIEEPRLRLDIEQFIQQLTQKGLLAIEPAHTSHDGT
;
A
#
# COMPACT_ATOMS: atom_id res chain seq x y z
N MET A 1 -41.63 -17.77 -51.77
CA MET A 1 -41.29 -16.51 -52.45
C MET A 1 -40.16 -15.91 -51.61
N CYS A 2 -38.90 -15.75 -52.02
CA CYS A 2 -38.33 -15.42 -53.32
C CYS A 2 -37.01 -16.17 -53.63
N TRP A 3 -36.77 -16.26 -54.94
CA TRP A 3 -35.58 -16.67 -55.71
C TRP A 3 -34.40 -15.64 -55.47
N PRO A 4 -33.18 -15.77 -56.06
CA PRO A 4 -31.86 -15.86 -55.45
C PRO A 4 -30.94 -14.73 -56.01
N ALA A 5 -29.68 -14.65 -55.59
CA ALA A 5 -28.62 -14.03 -56.40
C ALA A 5 -27.25 -14.15 -55.71
N ILE A 6 -26.38 -14.93 -56.35
CA ILE A 6 -25.01 -14.54 -56.73
C ILE A 6 -23.96 -14.47 -55.59
N SER A 7 -23.12 -15.51 -55.62
CA SER A 7 -21.72 -15.74 -55.21
C SER A 7 -20.80 -14.51 -54.97
N PRO A 8 -19.50 -14.70 -54.68
CA PRO A 8 -18.82 -15.51 -53.65
C PRO A 8 -17.67 -14.72 -52.98
N ASP A 9 -17.43 -14.84 -51.67
CA ASP A 9 -16.05 -14.82 -51.11
C ASP A 9 -16.12 -15.21 -49.63
N PHE A 10 -15.51 -16.34 -49.30
CA PHE A 10 -15.33 -16.80 -47.94
C PHE A 10 -13.84 -17.07 -47.76
N PRO A 11 -13.17 -16.42 -46.80
CA PRO A 11 -12.08 -17.05 -46.10
C PRO A 11 -12.54 -17.38 -44.68
N SER A 12 -12.81 -18.67 -44.49
CA SER A 12 -12.14 -19.55 -43.54
C SER A 12 -11.73 -18.96 -42.17
N HIS A 13 -12.43 -19.44 -41.13
CA HIS A 13 -12.09 -19.43 -39.70
C HIS A 13 -12.20 -18.03 -39.03
N ALA A 14 -12.83 -17.84 -37.88
CA ALA A 14 -13.33 -18.73 -36.86
C ALA A 14 -14.38 -17.95 -36.03
N ARG A 15 -15.29 -18.70 -35.39
CA ARG A 15 -16.29 -18.20 -34.46
C ARG A 15 -15.66 -17.33 -33.37
N LEU A 16 -16.20 -16.12 -33.18
CA LEU A 16 -15.89 -15.22 -32.07
C LEU A 16 -16.48 -15.78 -30.76
N THR A 17 -15.77 -16.73 -30.15
CA THR A 17 -15.91 -17.00 -28.73
C THR A 17 -14.89 -16.13 -28.00
N SER A 18 -15.40 -15.07 -27.35
CA SER A 18 -14.90 -14.47 -26.12
C SER A 18 -13.42 -14.69 -25.79
N LEU A 19 -12.58 -13.68 -26.03
CA LEU A 19 -11.36 -13.37 -25.28
C LEU A 19 -11.00 -11.91 -25.60
N CYS A 20 -11.18 -11.01 -24.63
CA CYS A 20 -10.82 -9.60 -24.77
C CYS A 20 -9.30 -9.46 -24.97
N PRO A 21 -8.83 -8.70 -25.98
CA PRO A 21 -7.41 -8.45 -26.20
C PRO A 21 -6.81 -7.50 -25.14
N VAL A 22 -5.75 -7.95 -24.48
CA VAL A 22 -4.87 -7.17 -23.60
C VAL A 22 -3.85 -6.39 -24.43
N ASP A 23 -4.28 -5.39 -25.20
CA ASP A 23 -3.31 -4.58 -25.95
C ASP A 23 -3.88 -3.22 -26.36
N LYS A 24 -3.82 -2.25 -25.44
CA LYS A 24 -3.74 -0.81 -25.74
C LYS A 24 -3.05 -0.05 -24.61
N VAL A 25 -1.73 -0.16 -24.53
CA VAL A 25 -0.89 0.76 -23.79
C VAL A 25 -0.40 1.83 -24.77
N PRO A 26 -0.67 3.14 -24.58
CA PRO A 26 -0.11 4.17 -25.45
C PRO A 26 1.40 4.31 -25.21
N PHE A 27 2.17 3.88 -26.20
CA PHE A 27 3.64 3.88 -26.19
C PHE A 27 4.15 5.29 -26.49
N GLY A 28 4.46 6.06 -25.45
CA GLY A 28 4.85 7.46 -25.61
C GLY A 28 5.39 8.18 -24.39
N THR A 29 5.99 7.51 -23.40
CA THR A 29 6.92 8.14 -22.44
C THR A 29 7.82 7.07 -21.81
N SER A 30 9.13 7.23 -22.00
CA SER A 30 10.25 6.60 -21.27
C SER A 30 10.04 5.23 -20.59
N PHE A 31 10.57 4.18 -21.22
CA PHE A 31 10.70 2.82 -20.72
C PHE A 31 11.83 2.64 -19.66
N GLN A 32 12.09 3.66 -18.84
CA GLN A 32 13.05 3.62 -17.72
C GLN A 32 12.33 3.72 -16.36
N SER A 33 11.66 2.63 -15.96
CA SER A 33 11.56 2.16 -14.56
C SER A 33 10.38 1.19 -14.41
N LEU A 34 10.53 -0.03 -14.90
CA LEU A 34 9.78 -1.19 -14.40
C LEU A 34 10.37 -1.69 -13.06
N GLN A 35 10.80 -0.79 -12.17
CA GLN A 35 11.67 -1.13 -11.04
C GLN A 35 11.23 -0.60 -9.67
N GLN A 36 9.92 -0.53 -9.38
CA GLN A 36 9.53 -0.43 -7.99
C GLN A 36 8.23 -1.15 -7.66
N TYR A 37 8.15 -2.45 -7.97
CA TYR A 37 7.27 -3.32 -7.20
C TYR A 37 7.93 -3.60 -5.84
N LYS A 38 7.89 -2.61 -4.93
CA LYS A 38 8.06 -2.90 -3.51
C LYS A 38 6.80 -3.68 -3.12
N PRO A 39 6.88 -4.92 -2.59
CA PRO A 39 5.70 -5.56 -2.03
C PRO A 39 5.13 -4.58 -1.01
N ALA A 40 3.82 -4.31 -1.08
CA ALA A 40 3.17 -3.43 -0.13
C ALA A 40 3.36 -4.04 1.27
N MET A 41 4.34 -3.51 2.01
CA MET A 41 4.54 -3.85 3.41
C MET A 41 3.43 -3.19 4.18
N ARG A 42 2.66 -4.00 4.89
CA ARG A 42 1.66 -3.51 5.82
C ARG A 42 2.24 -3.54 7.22
N TYR A 43 2.04 -2.45 7.93
CA TYR A 43 2.41 -2.31 9.32
C TYR A 43 1.18 -2.51 10.18
N ARG A 44 1.32 -3.36 11.20
CA ARG A 44 0.25 -3.66 12.15
C ARG A 44 0.78 -3.48 13.56
N ILE A 45 -0.06 -2.90 14.42
CA ILE A 45 0.22 -2.82 15.85
C ILE A 45 -0.17 -4.16 16.49
N PRO A 46 0.77 -4.87 17.15
CA PRO A 46 0.47 -6.09 17.88
C PRO A 46 -0.54 -5.85 19.01
N GLU A 47 -1.34 -6.87 19.33
CA GLU A 47 -2.33 -6.78 20.42
C GLU A 47 -1.70 -6.61 21.81
N ASP A 48 -0.45 -7.05 21.97
CA ASP A 48 0.34 -6.87 23.19
C ASP A 48 0.86 -5.42 23.36
N VAL A 49 0.57 -4.52 22.44
CA VAL A 49 1.01 -3.12 22.52
C VAL A 49 -0.17 -2.25 22.92
N VAL A 50 -0.07 -1.68 24.12
CA VAL A 50 -1.04 -0.72 24.63
C VAL A 50 -0.55 0.69 24.33
N PHE A 51 -1.42 1.51 23.77
CA PHE A 51 -1.17 2.92 23.46
C PHE A 51 -2.09 3.83 24.29
N ARG A 52 -1.53 4.93 24.81
CA ARG A 52 -2.28 5.96 25.52
C ARG A 52 -1.77 7.34 25.15
N GLU A 53 -2.65 8.20 24.66
CA GLU A 53 -2.35 9.61 24.41
C GLU A 53 -2.60 10.47 25.65
N VAL A 54 -1.68 11.39 25.93
CA VAL A 54 -1.72 12.35 27.03
C VAL A 54 -1.16 13.68 26.56
N GLY A 55 -2.01 14.70 26.44
CA GLY A 55 -1.57 16.07 26.11
C GLY A 55 -0.95 16.23 24.72
N GLY A 56 -1.31 15.38 23.76
CA GLY A 56 -0.75 15.37 22.40
C GLY A 56 0.53 14.53 22.24
N GLU A 57 1.05 13.96 23.33
CA GLU A 57 2.12 12.96 23.31
C GLU A 57 1.53 11.57 23.60
N ALA A 58 2.28 10.52 23.32
CA ALA A 58 1.81 9.16 23.57
C ALA A 58 2.78 8.32 24.38
N VAL A 59 2.21 7.44 25.19
CA VAL A 59 2.92 6.39 25.91
C VAL A 59 2.50 5.04 25.36
N LEU A 60 3.49 4.23 25.00
CA LEU A 60 3.33 2.86 24.54
C LEU A 60 3.87 1.92 25.59
N LEU A 61 3.12 0.87 25.88
CA LEU A 61 3.54 -0.24 26.71
C LEU A 61 3.54 -1.51 25.88
N ASN A 62 4.71 -2.11 25.72
CA ASN A 62 4.83 -3.45 25.19
C ASN A 62 4.60 -4.45 26.35
N LEU A 63 3.46 -5.12 26.37
CA LEU A 63 3.08 -6.08 27.41
C LEU A 63 3.95 -7.34 27.38
N ALA A 64 4.46 -7.75 26.21
CA ALA A 64 5.32 -8.92 26.08
C ALA A 64 6.68 -8.72 26.77
N THR A 65 7.20 -7.49 26.77
CA THR A 65 8.50 -7.15 27.39
C THR A 65 8.38 -6.37 28.70
N GLY A 66 7.22 -5.79 28.99
CA GLY A 66 7.00 -4.87 30.11
C GLY A 66 7.65 -3.49 29.92
N THR A 67 8.04 -3.12 28.69
CA THR A 67 8.80 -1.88 28.43
C THR A 67 7.89 -0.73 28.02
N TYR A 68 8.16 0.46 28.56
CA TYR A 68 7.46 1.70 28.23
C TYR A 68 8.27 2.55 27.26
N PHE A 69 7.58 3.16 26.31
CA PHE A 69 8.14 4.08 25.32
C PHE A 69 7.28 5.33 25.24
N GLY A 70 7.93 6.50 25.20
CA GLY A 70 7.26 7.77 24.92
C GLY A 70 7.41 8.15 23.45
N LEU A 71 6.37 8.76 22.89
CA LEU A 71 6.38 9.45 21.60
C LEU A 71 6.11 10.92 21.85
N ASP A 72 6.82 11.76 21.11
CA ASP A 72 6.51 13.17 20.97
C ASP A 72 5.24 13.37 20.13
N GLY A 73 4.81 14.63 19.94
CA GLY A 73 3.58 14.92 19.20
C GLY A 73 3.60 14.43 17.75
N VAL A 74 4.75 14.55 17.07
CA VAL A 74 4.90 14.10 15.68
C VAL A 74 4.91 12.57 15.60
N GLY A 75 5.64 11.89 16.50
CA GLY A 75 5.65 10.43 16.59
C GLY A 75 4.27 9.87 16.92
N THR A 76 3.51 10.56 17.77
CA THR A 76 2.12 10.20 18.10
C THR A 76 1.22 10.29 16.87
N GLU A 77 1.36 11.34 16.07
CA GLU A 77 0.62 11.50 14.82
C GLU A 77 0.99 10.41 13.80
N ILE A 78 2.29 10.15 13.60
CA ILE A 78 2.77 9.06 12.73
C ILE A 78 2.21 7.72 13.20
N TRP A 79 2.21 7.45 14.51
CA TRP A 79 1.64 6.23 15.08
C TRP A 79 0.14 6.09 14.78
N ASN A 80 -0.64 7.16 15.00
CA ASN A 80 -2.07 7.19 14.71
C ASN A 80 -2.36 6.96 13.22
N LEU A 81 -1.55 7.55 12.33
CA LEU A 81 -1.66 7.34 10.89
C LEU A 81 -1.26 5.92 10.49
N LEU A 82 -0.21 5.35 11.10
CA LEU A 82 0.18 3.96 10.86
C LEU A 82 -0.92 2.98 11.27
N ALA A 83 -1.60 3.24 12.39
CA ALA A 83 -2.73 2.44 12.86
C ALA A 83 -3.92 2.45 11.87
N ARG A 84 -4.09 3.55 11.12
CA ARG A 84 -5.20 3.75 10.17
C ARG A 84 -4.88 3.31 8.75
N GLU A 85 -3.76 3.79 8.21
CA GLU A 85 -3.34 3.60 6.83
C GLU A 85 -2.59 2.28 6.63
N GLY A 86 -1.86 1.83 7.66
CA GLY A 86 -1.06 0.61 7.62
C GLY A 86 0.08 0.61 6.60
N THR A 87 0.40 1.74 5.96
CA THR A 87 1.42 1.84 4.90
C THR A 87 2.21 3.14 5.01
N ILE A 88 3.51 3.10 4.64
CA ILE A 88 4.37 4.29 4.62
C ILE A 88 3.81 5.36 3.68
N ASP A 89 3.34 4.97 2.50
CA ASP A 89 2.87 5.92 1.49
C ASP A 89 1.59 6.64 1.96
N GLY A 90 0.66 5.94 2.63
CA GLY A 90 -0.52 6.56 3.21
C GLY A 90 -0.17 7.56 4.31
N VAL A 91 0.74 7.19 5.22
CA VAL A 91 1.21 8.06 6.30
C VAL A 91 1.93 9.30 5.74
N THR A 92 2.81 9.10 4.75
CA THR A 92 3.57 10.19 4.12
C THR A 92 2.62 11.20 3.45
N ASN A 93 1.65 10.71 2.67
CA ASN A 93 0.67 11.58 2.00
C ASN A 93 -0.20 12.36 2.99
N ALA A 94 -0.61 11.72 4.09
CA ALA A 94 -1.40 12.37 5.12
C ALA A 94 -0.62 13.49 5.82
N LEU A 95 0.67 13.28 6.11
CA LEU A 95 1.52 14.29 6.72
C LEU A 95 1.88 15.42 5.75
N LEU A 96 2.15 15.13 4.47
CA LEU A 96 2.39 16.18 3.46
C LEU A 96 1.18 17.09 3.23
N ALA A 97 -0.04 16.58 3.47
CA ALA A 97 -1.25 17.40 3.37
C ALA A 97 -1.42 18.36 4.55
N GLY A 98 -0.86 18.04 5.72
CA GLY A 98 -0.99 18.82 6.95
C GLY A 98 0.23 19.69 7.29
N TYR A 99 1.41 19.37 6.75
CA TYR A 99 2.68 19.99 7.09
C TYR A 99 3.46 20.41 5.84
N ASP A 100 4.07 21.59 5.88
CA ASP A 100 4.95 22.09 4.82
C ASP A 100 6.38 21.52 4.99
N ILE A 101 6.54 20.24 4.65
CA ILE A 101 7.79 19.48 4.80
C ILE A 101 8.17 18.86 3.44
N GLU A 102 9.47 18.76 3.16
CA GLU A 102 9.97 18.06 1.99
C GLU A 102 9.72 16.54 2.07
N GLU A 103 8.97 15.99 1.11
CA GLU A 103 8.68 14.56 0.97
C GLU A 103 9.90 13.63 1.20
N PRO A 104 11.08 13.83 0.57
CA PRO A 104 12.19 12.89 0.72
C PRO A 104 12.74 12.83 2.15
N ARG A 105 12.70 13.94 2.90
CA ARG A 105 13.14 13.97 4.31
C ARG A 105 12.11 13.29 5.20
N LEU A 106 10.84 13.68 5.03
CA LEU A 106 9.73 13.11 5.79
C LEU A 106 9.67 11.59 5.63
N ARG A 107 9.83 11.09 4.41
CA ARG A 107 9.83 9.65 4.14
C ARG A 107 10.95 8.93 4.88
N LEU A 108 12.16 9.48 4.86
CA LEU A 108 13.30 8.89 5.58
C LEU A 108 13.04 8.87 7.10
N ASP A 109 12.48 9.93 7.66
CA ASP A 109 12.16 10.01 9.08
C ASP A 109 11.10 8.98 9.47
N ILE A 110 10.04 8.84 8.67
CA ILE A 110 9.00 7.80 8.87
C ILE A 110 9.60 6.40 8.77
N GLU A 111 10.44 6.14 7.77
CA GLU A 111 11.10 4.84 7.59
C GLU A 111 12.00 4.50 8.79
N GLN A 112 12.78 5.45 9.29
CA GLN A 112 13.59 5.26 10.50
C GLN A 112 12.73 5.01 11.74
N PHE A 113 11.65 5.76 11.91
CA PHE A 113 10.73 5.60 13.03
C PHE A 113 10.09 4.20 13.05
N ILE A 114 9.56 3.75 11.91
CA ILE A 114 8.99 2.40 11.77
C ILE A 114 10.03 1.32 12.05
N GLN A 115 11.27 1.50 11.58
CA GLN A 115 12.36 0.56 11.87
C GLN A 115 12.61 0.45 13.38
N GLN A 116 12.66 1.58 14.10
CA GLN A 116 12.84 1.57 15.55
C GLN A 116 11.68 0.89 16.27
N LEU A 117 10.44 1.15 15.87
CA LEU A 117 9.25 0.52 16.45
C LEU A 117 9.25 -1.00 16.20
N THR A 118 9.60 -1.42 14.99
CA THR A 118 9.68 -2.84 14.62
C THR A 118 10.75 -3.56 15.45
N GLN A 119 11.94 -2.96 15.60
CA GLN A 119 13.02 -3.52 16.43
C GLN A 119 12.64 -3.64 17.90
N LYS A 120 11.77 -2.76 18.39
CA LYS A 120 11.25 -2.77 19.76
C LYS A 120 10.02 -3.67 19.94
N GLY A 121 9.60 -4.38 18.88
CA GLY A 121 8.41 -5.23 18.89
C GLY A 121 7.10 -4.45 19.08
N LEU A 122 7.10 -3.15 18.78
CA LEU A 122 5.92 -2.29 18.86
C LEU A 122 5.11 -2.29 17.55
N LEU A 123 5.73 -2.67 16.44
CA LEU A 123 5.10 -2.85 15.14
C LEU A 123 5.49 -4.21 14.56
N ALA A 124 4.53 -4.86 13.91
CA ALA A 124 4.74 -6.04 13.09
C ALA A 124 4.65 -5.67 11.61
N ILE A 125 5.48 -6.31 10.79
CA ILE A 125 5.47 -6.18 9.33
C ILE A 125 4.80 -7.42 8.76
N GLU A 126 3.68 -7.22 8.07
CA GLU A 126 2.99 -8.27 7.35
C GLU A 126 3.13 -8.04 5.85
N PRO A 127 3.49 -9.07 5.06
CA PRO A 127 3.34 -9.00 3.61
C PRO A 127 1.85 -8.84 3.29
N ALA A 128 1.49 -7.88 2.45
CA ALA A 128 0.13 -7.78 1.94
C ALA A 128 -0.18 -8.99 1.03
N HIS A 129 -0.55 -10.13 1.64
CA HIS A 129 -1.13 -11.24 0.90
C HIS A 129 -2.54 -10.83 0.48
N THR A 130 -2.70 -10.46 -0.79
CA THR A 130 -4.00 -10.48 -1.44
C THR A 130 -4.42 -11.94 -1.56
N SER A 131 -5.18 -12.44 -0.59
CA SER A 131 -5.87 -13.71 -0.70
C SER A 131 -6.94 -13.59 -1.79
N HIS A 132 -6.60 -14.00 -3.01
CA HIS A 132 -7.57 -14.52 -3.96
C HIS A 132 -7.77 -16.00 -3.60
N ASP A 133 -8.65 -16.27 -2.64
CA ASP A 133 -9.14 -17.62 -2.42
C ASP A 133 -10.64 -17.62 -2.71
N GLY A 134 -10.95 -18.03 -3.94
CA GLY A 134 -12.31 -18.32 -4.36
C GLY A 134 -12.69 -19.71 -3.86
N THR A 135 -13.81 -19.80 -3.16
CA THR A 135 -14.61 -21.03 -3.07
C THR A 135 -16.00 -20.72 -3.60
#